data_AF-A0A1A8H818-F1
#
_entry.id   AF-A0A1A8H818-F1
#
_cell.length_a   1.000
_cell.length_b   1.000
_cell.length_c   1.000
_cell.angle_alpha   90.00
_cell.angle_beta   90.00
_cell.angle_gamma   90.00
#
_symmetry.space_group_name_H-M   'P 1'
#
loop_
_entity.id
_entity.type
_entity.pdbx_description
1 polymer ?
#
loop_
_entity_poly.entity_id
_entity_poly.type
_entity_poly.pdbx_seq_one_letter_code
_entity_poly.pdbx_strand_id
1 'polypeptide(L)'
;ALLVCLAGGPILDRYGRRCSLLLSALLVVGGTILLVAVTSFVSLTLGRVIVGMGTSLSGTAACLYIAEISPRERRGLLVTLYELMLVIGVMLGFGCSYAFATSPHGWAYTFALVIPPTLLQIGALVFLPSSPRFLVAQGKVEQARVVLFRLRGGDREHVAGELRDIQAGLKEESEHSFWELFSDKANLRLRLLTGVALVFLQQATGQPNILSYASPL
;
A
#
# COMPACT_ATOMS: atom_id res chain seq x y z
N ALA A 1 -4.16 12.55 -1.40
CA ALA A 1 -3.85 11.36 -2.22
C ALA A 1 -2.80 11.67 -3.30
N LEU A 2 -3.11 12.48 -4.34
CA LEU A 2 -2.18 12.75 -5.46
C LEU A 2 -0.78 13.21 -5.04
N LEU A 3 -0.68 14.21 -4.16
CA LEU A 3 0.61 14.70 -3.65
C LEU A 3 1.39 13.64 -2.87
N VAL A 4 0.70 12.74 -2.16
CA VAL A 4 1.32 11.64 -1.40
C VAL A 4 1.75 10.50 -2.30
N CYS A 5 1.05 10.24 -3.41
CA CYS A 5 1.51 9.26 -4.39
C CYS A 5 2.77 9.74 -5.13
N LEU A 6 2.84 11.04 -5.46
CA LEU A 6 4.00 11.67 -6.09
C LEU A 6 5.21 11.74 -5.14
N ALA A 7 5.00 12.15 -3.89
CA ALA A 7 6.06 12.20 -2.88
C ALA A 7 6.39 10.84 -2.26
N GLY A 8 5.45 9.88 -2.33
CA GLY A 8 5.54 8.57 -1.69
C GLY A 8 6.60 7.67 -2.32
N GLY A 9 6.77 7.73 -3.65
CA GLY A 9 7.81 6.98 -4.36
C GLY A 9 9.22 7.14 -3.74
N PRO A 10 9.79 8.36 -3.70
CA PRO A 10 11.12 8.58 -3.13
C PRO A 10 11.18 8.28 -1.62
N ILE A 11 10.08 8.44 -0.88
CA ILE A 11 10.01 8.09 0.55
C ILE A 11 10.04 6.56 0.73
N LEU A 12 9.31 5.81 -0.09
CA LEU A 12 9.27 4.34 -0.08
C LEU A 12 10.59 3.72 -0.50
N ASP A 13 11.29 4.34 -1.45
CA ASP A 13 12.60 3.89 -1.90
C ASP A 13 13.71 4.20 -0.91
N ARG A 14 13.63 5.32 -0.20
CA ARG A 14 14.64 5.70 0.79
C ARG A 14 14.48 5.01 2.15
N TYR A 15 13.25 4.92 2.66
CA TYR A 15 12.98 4.38 4.00
C TYR A 15 12.59 2.90 4.00
N GLY A 16 12.24 2.36 2.82
CA GLY A 16 11.83 0.98 2.67
C GLY A 16 10.35 0.74 2.98
N ARG A 17 9.84 -0.34 2.40
CA ARG A 17 8.40 -0.64 2.34
C ARG A 17 7.82 -0.90 3.74
N ARG A 18 8.58 -1.59 4.60
CA ARG A 18 8.20 -1.86 6.01
C ARG A 18 8.08 -0.59 6.84
N CYS A 19 9.03 0.34 6.72
CA CYS A 19 8.97 1.62 7.43
C CYS A 19 7.79 2.47 6.95
N SER A 20 7.52 2.48 5.63
CA SER A 20 6.34 3.17 5.08
C SER A 20 5.03 2.60 5.61
N LEU A 21 4.93 1.28 5.76
CA LEU A 21 3.75 0.61 6.34
C LEU A 21 3.57 0.90 7.84
N LEU A 22 4.67 1.07 8.59
CA LEU A 22 4.61 1.49 9.99
C LEU A 22 4.22 2.97 10.10
N LEU A 23 4.80 3.84 9.28
CA LEU A 23 4.48 5.26 9.25
C LEU A 23 3.02 5.48 8.86
N SER A 24 2.51 4.75 7.85
CA SER A 24 1.10 4.84 7.47
C SER A 24 0.17 4.41 8.60
N ALA A 25 0.50 3.32 9.30
CA ALA A 25 -0.28 2.86 10.45
C ALA A 25 -0.32 3.91 11.57
N LEU A 26 0.81 4.56 11.87
CA LEU A 26 0.87 5.66 12.85
C LEU A 26 0.02 6.85 12.42
N LEU A 27 0.05 7.24 11.14
CA LEU A 27 -0.79 8.31 10.61
C LEU A 27 -2.28 7.96 10.71
N VAL A 28 -2.66 6.71 10.42
CA VAL A 28 -4.05 6.25 10.55
C VAL A 28 -4.50 6.29 12.00
N VAL A 29 -3.71 5.77 12.95
CA VAL A 29 -4.06 5.80 14.38
C VAL A 29 -4.15 7.24 14.88
N GLY A 30 -3.15 8.07 14.60
CA GLY A 30 -3.13 9.47 15.03
C GLY A 30 -4.29 10.30 14.43
N GLY A 31 -4.57 10.10 13.14
CA GLY A 31 -5.68 10.77 12.46
C GLY A 31 -7.05 10.31 12.98
N THR A 32 -7.20 9.02 13.29
CA THR A 32 -8.42 8.47 13.90
C THR A 32 -8.63 9.00 15.33
N ILE A 33 -7.56 9.10 16.14
CA ILE A 33 -7.65 9.70 17.47
C ILE A 33 -8.08 11.17 17.36
N LEU A 34 -7.52 11.93 16.43
CA LEU A 34 -7.90 13.32 16.19
C LEU A 34 -9.38 13.46 15.77
N LEU A 35 -9.88 12.53 14.94
CA LEU A 35 -11.28 12.47 14.51
C LEU A 35 -12.25 12.22 15.67
N VAL A 36 -11.86 11.35 16.62
CA VAL A 36 -12.72 10.95 17.75
C VAL A 36 -12.63 11.95 18.91
N ALA A 37 -11.45 12.54 19.16
CA ALA A 37 -11.20 13.36 20.35
C ALA A 37 -11.68 14.82 20.21
N VAL A 38 -11.74 15.38 18.99
CA VAL A 38 -12.02 16.81 18.80
C VAL A 38 -13.20 17.00 17.85
N THR A 39 -14.31 17.48 18.38
CA THR A 39 -15.56 17.76 17.65
C THR A 39 -15.56 19.17 17.05
N SER A 40 -14.54 19.51 16.25
CA SER A 40 -14.49 20.74 15.47
C SER A 40 -14.47 20.42 13.98
N PHE A 41 -15.12 21.25 13.15
CA PHE A 41 -15.10 21.08 11.70
C PHE A 41 -13.66 21.07 11.13
N VAL A 42 -12.78 21.89 11.71
CA VAL A 42 -11.37 21.96 11.32
C VAL A 42 -10.62 20.68 11.69
N SER A 43 -10.81 20.16 12.92
CA SER A 43 -10.16 18.93 13.37
C SER A 43 -10.65 17.70 12.61
N LEU A 44 -11.95 17.64 12.30
CA LEU A 44 -12.52 16.57 11.48
C LEU A 44 -11.92 16.56 10.06
N THR A 45 -11.80 17.74 9.44
CA THR A 45 -11.22 17.88 8.11
C THR A 45 -9.73 17.48 8.12
N LEU A 46 -8.96 17.97 9.09
CA LEU A 46 -7.55 17.62 9.24
C LEU A 46 -7.36 16.12 9.51
N GLY A 47 -8.17 15.54 10.39
CA GLY A 47 -8.13 14.11 10.69
C GLY A 47 -8.42 13.26 9.45
N ARG A 48 -9.43 13.63 8.64
CA ARG A 48 -9.71 12.96 7.35
C ARG A 48 -8.55 13.05 6.38
N VAL A 49 -7.90 14.21 6.29
CA VAL A 49 -6.72 14.39 5.44
C VAL A 49 -5.59 13.47 5.90
N ILE A 50 -5.28 13.46 7.20
CA ILE A 50 -4.20 12.62 7.78
C ILE A 50 -4.48 11.13 7.56
N VAL A 51 -5.69 10.66 7.89
CA VAL A 51 -6.08 9.26 7.67
C VAL A 51 -6.00 8.92 6.18
N GLY A 52 -6.49 9.79 5.29
CA GLY A 52 -6.42 9.60 3.85
C GLY A 52 -5.00 9.54 3.29
N MET A 53 -4.06 10.30 3.86
CA MET A 53 -2.64 10.20 3.53
C MET A 53 -2.07 8.85 3.98
N GLY A 54 -2.36 8.43 5.21
CA GLY A 54 -1.93 7.15 5.75
C GLY A 54 -2.44 5.97 4.92
N THR A 55 -3.74 5.93 4.61
CA THR A 55 -4.32 4.84 3.81
C THR A 55 -3.77 4.79 2.39
N SER A 56 -3.55 5.94 1.73
CA SER A 56 -2.93 6.01 0.40
C SER A 56 -1.50 5.46 0.40
N LEU A 57 -0.71 5.83 1.41
CA LEU A 57 0.66 5.36 1.58
C LEU A 57 0.68 3.86 1.89
N SER A 58 -0.22 3.40 2.77
CA SER A 58 -0.33 1.98 3.12
C SER A 58 -0.70 1.12 1.91
N GLY A 59 -1.66 1.56 1.09
CA GLY A 59 -2.11 0.82 -0.08
C GLY A 59 -1.00 0.65 -1.11
N THR A 60 -0.28 1.72 -1.44
CA THR A 60 0.85 1.67 -2.37
C THR A 60 2.00 0.80 -1.84
N ALA A 61 2.36 0.97 -0.56
CA ALA A 61 3.41 0.18 0.07
C ALA A 61 3.04 -1.32 0.17
N ALA A 62 1.79 -1.66 0.46
CA ALA A 62 1.31 -3.04 0.55
C ALA A 62 1.36 -3.74 -0.82
N CYS A 63 0.84 -3.10 -1.87
CA CYS A 63 0.90 -3.64 -3.23
C CYS A 63 2.34 -3.88 -3.69
N LEU A 64 3.24 -2.92 -3.43
CA LEU A 64 4.67 -3.06 -3.76
C LEU A 64 5.34 -4.17 -2.94
N TYR A 65 5.04 -4.25 -1.65
CA TYR A 65 5.59 -5.28 -0.77
C TYR A 65 5.16 -6.69 -1.21
N ILE A 66 3.88 -6.88 -1.53
CA ILE A 66 3.35 -8.14 -2.06
C ILE A 66 4.02 -8.47 -3.39
N ALA A 67 4.11 -7.50 -4.29
CA ALA A 67 4.76 -7.66 -5.59
C ALA A 67 6.23 -8.09 -5.49
N GLU A 68 6.97 -7.58 -4.51
CA GLU A 68 8.40 -7.86 -4.31
C GLU A 68 8.68 -9.18 -3.60
N ILE A 69 7.72 -9.72 -2.86
CA ILE A 69 7.86 -10.97 -2.09
C ILE A 69 7.20 -12.16 -2.80
N SER A 70 6.20 -11.89 -3.63
CA SER A 70 5.48 -12.92 -4.38
C SER A 70 6.37 -13.66 -5.39
N PRO A 71 6.14 -14.97 -5.62
CA PRO A 71 6.67 -15.67 -6.79
C PRO A 71 6.09 -15.09 -8.07
N ARG A 72 6.86 -15.10 -9.17
CA ARG A 72 6.40 -14.60 -10.48
C ARG A 72 5.09 -15.27 -10.91
N GLU A 73 4.92 -16.54 -10.59
CA GLU A 73 3.79 -17.39 -10.98
C GLU A 73 2.53 -17.09 -10.16
N ARG A 74 2.68 -16.64 -8.90
CA ARG A 74 1.56 -16.44 -7.96
C ARG A 74 1.33 -14.98 -7.59
N ARG A 75 2.08 -14.05 -8.17
CA ARG A 75 1.96 -12.61 -7.93
C ARG A 75 0.56 -12.10 -8.20
N GLY A 76 -0.04 -12.51 -9.32
CA GLY A 76 -1.42 -12.14 -9.67
C GLY A 76 -2.42 -12.55 -8.59
N LEU A 77 -2.34 -13.80 -8.13
CA LEU A 77 -3.21 -14.34 -7.08
C LEU A 77 -3.06 -13.59 -5.75
N LEU A 78 -1.82 -13.28 -5.34
CA LEU A 78 -1.60 -12.59 -4.06
C LEU A 78 -2.09 -11.14 -4.09
N VAL A 79 -1.96 -10.46 -5.24
CA VAL A 79 -2.50 -9.10 -5.43
C VAL A 79 -4.02 -9.13 -5.46
N THR A 80 -4.66 -10.11 -6.11
CA THR A 80 -6.13 -10.22 -6.10
C THR A 80 -6.68 -10.58 -4.73
N LEU A 81 -5.99 -11.42 -3.95
CA LEU A 81 -6.35 -11.70 -2.56
C LEU A 81 -6.27 -10.46 -1.66
N TYR A 82 -5.28 -9.60 -1.88
CA TYR A 82 -5.20 -8.31 -1.19
C TYR A 82 -6.38 -7.41 -1.52
N GLU A 83 -6.73 -7.31 -2.81
CA GLU A 83 -7.90 -6.53 -3.24
C GLU A 83 -9.21 -7.09 -2.67
N LEU A 84 -9.35 -8.41 -2.64
CA LEU A 84 -10.50 -9.07 -2.01
C LEU A 84 -10.62 -8.70 -0.52
N MET A 85 -9.50 -8.68 0.21
CA MET A 85 -9.48 -8.29 1.62
C MET A 85 -9.88 -6.82 1.80
N LEU A 86 -9.48 -5.92 0.88
CA LEU A 86 -9.93 -4.53 0.90
C LEU A 86 -11.45 -4.43 0.74
N VAL A 87 -12.04 -5.17 -0.20
CA VAL A 87 -13.50 -5.19 -0.41
C VAL A 87 -14.23 -5.71 0.82
N ILE A 88 -13.74 -6.80 1.43
CA ILE A 88 -14.30 -7.33 2.68
C ILE A 88 -14.23 -6.28 3.80
N GLY A 89 -13.10 -5.59 3.94
CA GLY A 89 -12.91 -4.53 4.93
C GLY A 89 -13.91 -3.37 4.76
N VAL A 90 -14.14 -2.94 3.51
CA VAL A 90 -15.15 -1.92 3.18
C VAL A 90 -16.55 -2.42 3.55
N MET A 91 -16.88 -3.68 3.24
CA MET A 91 -18.18 -4.28 3.54
C MET A 91 -18.44 -4.36 5.05
N LEU A 92 -17.43 -4.76 5.84
CA LEU A 92 -17.48 -4.75 7.30
C LEU A 92 -17.62 -3.33 7.85
N GLY A 93 -16.94 -2.35 7.24
CA GLY A 93 -17.05 -0.94 7.60
C GLY A 93 -18.48 -0.41 7.44
N PHE A 94 -19.14 -0.72 6.33
CA PHE A 94 -20.56 -0.39 6.14
C PHE A 94 -21.47 -1.13 7.13
N GLY A 95 -21.24 -2.42 7.36
CA GLY A 95 -22.00 -3.21 8.33
C GLY A 95 -21.92 -2.64 9.76
N CYS A 96 -20.71 -2.25 10.19
CA CYS A 96 -20.52 -1.60 11.49
C CYS A 96 -21.19 -0.22 11.52
N SER A 97 -21.08 0.56 10.45
CA SER A 97 -21.73 1.88 10.35
C SER A 97 -23.24 1.76 10.49
N TYR A 98 -23.85 0.75 9.86
CA TYR A 98 -25.28 0.47 9.98
C TYR A 98 -25.67 0.02 11.40
N ALA A 99 -24.88 -0.87 12.02
CA ALA A 99 -25.14 -1.34 13.38
C ALA A 99 -25.10 -0.22 14.43
N PHE A 100 -24.19 0.75 14.26
CA PHE A 100 -24.04 1.89 15.18
C PHE A 100 -24.88 3.11 14.78
N ALA A 101 -25.65 3.06 13.68
CA ALA A 101 -26.42 4.21 13.19
C ALA A 101 -27.46 4.73 14.19
N THR A 102 -28.03 3.84 15.00
CA THR A 102 -29.06 4.17 16.01
C THR A 102 -28.48 4.61 17.36
N SER A 103 -27.16 4.50 17.55
CA SER A 103 -26.50 4.81 18.82
C SER A 103 -26.06 6.28 18.90
N PRO A 104 -26.22 6.95 20.06
CA PRO A 104 -25.65 8.28 20.27
C PRO A 104 -24.11 8.18 20.16
N HIS A 105 -23.52 9.04 19.33
CA HIS A 105 -22.08 9.01 18.97
C HIS A 105 -21.62 7.77 18.18
N GLY A 106 -22.55 7.04 17.55
CA GLY A 106 -22.26 5.86 16.71
C GLY A 106 -21.16 6.07 15.67
N TRP A 107 -21.12 7.26 15.05
CA TRP A 107 -20.10 7.63 14.06
C TRP A 107 -18.67 7.57 14.62
N ALA A 108 -18.45 7.94 15.88
CA ALA A 108 -17.13 7.93 16.51
C ALA A 108 -16.66 6.49 16.79
N TYR A 109 -17.58 5.60 17.19
CA TYR A 109 -17.29 4.18 17.38
C TYR A 109 -16.90 3.50 16.08
N THR A 110 -17.55 3.84 14.96
CA THR A 110 -17.19 3.35 13.63
C THR A 110 -15.74 3.71 13.26
N PHE A 111 -15.30 4.94 13.55
CA PHE A 111 -13.89 5.32 13.33
C PHE A 111 -12.94 4.64 14.30
N ALA A 112 -13.31 4.52 15.59
CA ALA A 112 -12.49 3.88 16.60
C ALA A 112 -12.23 2.39 16.30
N LEU A 113 -13.17 1.71 15.61
CA LEU A 113 -13.05 0.30 15.22
C LEU A 113 -11.91 0.01 14.22
N VAL A 114 -11.32 1.05 13.61
CA VAL A 114 -10.13 0.95 12.76
C VAL A 114 -8.84 0.79 13.57
N ILE A 115 -8.83 1.17 14.85
CA ILE A 115 -7.64 1.11 15.70
C ILE A 115 -7.19 -0.33 15.96
N PRO A 116 -8.05 -1.28 16.39
CA PRO A 116 -7.65 -2.67 16.62
C PRO A 116 -6.97 -3.36 15.42
N PRO A 117 -7.52 -3.34 14.18
CA PRO A 117 -6.85 -3.97 13.04
C PRO A 117 -5.54 -3.26 12.67
N THR A 118 -5.44 -1.95 12.89
CA THR A 118 -4.20 -1.20 12.62
C THR A 118 -3.10 -1.55 13.62
N LEU A 119 -3.43 -1.73 14.91
CA LEU A 119 -2.50 -2.22 15.91
C LEU A 119 -2.05 -3.66 15.62
N LEU A 120 -2.99 -4.51 15.18
CA LEU A 120 -2.66 -5.87 14.73
C LEU A 120 -1.69 -5.84 13.54
N GLN A 121 -1.90 -4.95 12.57
CA GLN A 121 -0.98 -4.75 11.45
C GLN A 121 0.41 -4.34 11.93
N ILE A 122 0.52 -3.38 12.87
CA ILE A 122 1.80 -2.97 13.45
C ILE A 122 2.51 -4.17 14.10
N GLY A 123 1.78 -4.97 14.89
CA GLY A 123 2.31 -6.19 15.50
C GLY A 123 2.79 -7.21 14.47
N ALA A 124 2.00 -7.48 13.42
CA ALA A 124 2.37 -8.39 12.35
C ALA A 124 3.61 -7.91 11.57
N LEU A 125 3.74 -6.60 11.34
CA LEU A 125 4.89 -6.00 10.67
C LEU A 125 6.19 -6.17 11.44
N VAL A 126 6.16 -6.40 12.76
CA VAL A 126 7.36 -6.70 13.55
C VAL A 126 7.98 -8.03 13.12
N PHE A 127 7.14 -9.02 12.81
CA PHE A 127 7.55 -10.37 12.41
C PHE A 127 7.86 -10.51 10.92
N LEU A 128 7.37 -9.59 10.08
CA LEU A 128 7.58 -9.64 8.63
C LEU A 128 9.03 -9.25 8.23
N PRO A 129 9.68 -10.03 7.35
CA PRO A 129 11.01 -9.68 6.86
C PRO A 129 10.97 -8.44 5.96
N SER A 130 12.10 -7.73 5.86
CA SER A 130 12.22 -6.63 4.90
C SER A 130 12.16 -7.15 3.45
N SER A 131 11.65 -6.33 2.53
CA SER A 131 11.62 -6.67 1.11
C SER A 131 13.03 -7.01 0.58
N PRO A 132 13.22 -8.14 -0.12
CA PRO A 132 14.50 -8.51 -0.71
C PRO A 132 15.05 -7.44 -1.66
N ARG A 133 14.18 -6.84 -2.50
CA ARG A 133 14.58 -5.79 -3.44
C ARG A 133 15.12 -4.56 -2.71
N PHE A 134 14.47 -4.16 -1.62
CA PHE A 134 14.95 -3.06 -0.77
C PHE A 134 16.30 -3.38 -0.10
N LEU A 135 16.50 -4.61 0.37
CA LEU A 135 17.77 -5.03 0.97
C LEU A 135 18.91 -5.00 -0.05
N VAL A 136 18.68 -5.42 -1.29
CA VAL A 136 19.67 -5.31 -2.39
C VAL A 136 19.95 -3.85 -2.72
N ALA A 137 18.92 -3.00 -2.79
CA ALA A 137 19.09 -1.56 -3.05
C ALA A 137 19.93 -0.85 -1.97
N GLN A 138 19.88 -1.31 -0.72
CA GLN A 138 20.74 -0.83 0.36
C GLN A 138 22.14 -1.48 0.40
N GLY A 139 22.50 -2.32 -0.57
CA GLY A 139 23.77 -3.05 -0.60
C GLY A 139 23.85 -4.23 0.37
N LYS A 140 22.75 -4.61 1.04
CA LYS A 140 22.69 -5.73 2.01
C LYS A 140 22.35 -7.05 1.32
N VAL A 141 23.17 -7.45 0.36
CA VAL A 141 22.93 -8.59 -0.55
C VAL A 141 22.80 -9.92 0.21
N GLU A 142 23.64 -10.17 1.21
CA GLU A 142 23.58 -11.42 1.99
C GLU A 142 22.28 -11.53 2.83
N GLN A 143 21.79 -10.41 3.37
CA GLN A 143 20.50 -10.40 4.08
C GLN A 143 19.34 -10.65 3.11
N ALA A 144 19.39 -10.05 1.92
CA ALA A 144 18.41 -10.31 0.87
C ALA A 144 18.36 -11.79 0.47
N ARG A 145 19.53 -12.43 0.35
CA ARG A 145 19.66 -13.86 0.06
C ARG A 145 19.02 -14.73 1.14
N VAL A 146 19.25 -14.43 2.42
CA VAL A 146 18.65 -15.18 3.54
C VAL A 146 17.12 -15.03 3.53
N VAL A 147 16.60 -13.83 3.28
CA VAL A 147 15.15 -13.59 3.20
C VAL A 147 14.54 -14.33 2.01
N LEU A 148 15.14 -14.23 0.81
CA LEU A 148 14.69 -14.97 -0.37
C LEU A 148 14.71 -16.48 -0.15
N PHE A 149 15.76 -16.99 0.49
CA PHE A 149 15.89 -18.41 0.82
C PHE A 149 14.74 -18.91 1.70
N ARG A 150 14.32 -18.11 2.70
CA ARG A 150 13.15 -18.42 3.53
C ARG A 150 11.84 -18.33 2.75
N LEU A 151 11.69 -17.32 1.89
CA LEU A 151 10.47 -17.10 1.10
C LEU A 151 10.25 -18.16 0.01
N ARG A 152 11.34 -18.69 -0.57
CA ARG A 152 11.33 -19.71 -1.65
C ARG A 152 11.43 -21.14 -1.13
N GLY A 153 11.39 -21.36 0.18
CA GLY A 153 11.38 -22.71 0.77
C GLY A 153 12.70 -23.49 0.59
N GLY A 154 13.82 -22.80 0.39
CA GLY A 154 15.15 -23.42 0.44
C GLY A 154 15.79 -23.80 -0.91
N ASP A 155 15.21 -23.41 -2.04
CA ASP A 155 15.83 -23.62 -3.36
C ASP A 155 17.00 -22.62 -3.58
N ARG A 156 18.24 -23.12 -3.53
CA ARG A 156 19.44 -22.27 -3.65
C ARG A 156 19.68 -21.75 -5.06
N GLU A 157 19.33 -22.52 -6.10
CA GLU A 157 19.59 -22.13 -7.48
C GLU A 157 18.60 -21.06 -7.93
N HIS A 158 17.32 -21.23 -7.60
CA HIS A 158 16.28 -20.26 -7.91
C HIS A 158 16.53 -18.92 -7.20
N VAL A 159 16.98 -18.96 -5.94
CA VAL A 159 17.34 -17.77 -5.15
C VAL A 159 18.54 -17.03 -5.74
N ALA A 160 19.57 -17.75 -6.22
CA ALA A 160 20.73 -17.12 -6.82
C ALA A 160 20.40 -16.44 -8.16
N GLY A 161 19.55 -17.06 -8.98
CA GLY A 161 19.04 -16.46 -10.22
C GLY A 161 18.20 -15.21 -9.95
N GLU A 162 17.23 -15.30 -9.03
CA GLU A 162 16.36 -14.18 -8.68
C GLU A 162 17.15 -13.00 -8.07
N LEU A 163 18.17 -13.28 -7.25
CA LEU A 163 19.04 -12.25 -6.70
C LEU A 163 19.84 -11.51 -7.78
N ARG A 164 20.33 -12.22 -8.81
CA ARG A 164 21.01 -11.61 -9.96
C ARG A 164 20.06 -10.76 -10.79
N ASP A 165 18.84 -11.24 -11.04
CA ASP A 165 17.82 -10.49 -11.76
C ASP A 165 17.46 -9.19 -11.03
N ILE A 166 17.33 -9.23 -9.70
CA ILE A 166 17.06 -8.05 -8.87
C ILE A 166 18.24 -7.05 -8.95
N GLN A 167 19.48 -7.53 -8.88
CA GLN A 167 20.68 -6.68 -8.99
C GLN A 167 20.80 -6.03 -10.37
N ALA A 168 20.58 -6.79 -11.44
CA ALA A 168 20.61 -6.28 -12.81
C ALA A 168 19.53 -5.21 -13.02
N GLY A 169 18.29 -5.49 -12.58
CA GLY A 169 17.18 -4.55 -12.69
C GLY A 169 17.39 -3.27 -11.90
N LEU A 170 17.95 -3.34 -10.69
CA LEU A 170 18.26 -2.13 -9.91
C LEU A 170 19.39 -1.30 -10.52
N LYS A 171 20.37 -1.94 -11.16
CA LYS A 171 21.47 -1.24 -11.83
C LYS A 171 20.95 -0.48 -13.06
N GLU A 172 20.13 -1.13 -13.87
CA GLU A 172 19.45 -0.51 -15.02
C GLU A 172 18.52 0.63 -14.56
N GLU A 173 17.75 0.44 -13.49
CA GLU A 173 16.85 1.46 -12.94
C GLU A 173 17.62 2.68 -12.38
N SER A 174 18.84 2.49 -11.86
CA SER A 174 19.70 3.59 -11.39
C SER A 174 20.27 4.47 -12.51
N GLU A 175 20.36 3.91 -13.72
CA GLU A 175 20.88 4.62 -14.91
C GLU A 175 19.80 5.41 -15.64
N HIS A 176 18.51 5.17 -15.34
CA HIS A 176 17.37 5.80 -16.00
C HIS A 176 16.71 6.90 -15.15
N SER A 177 16.43 8.05 -15.79
CA SER A 177 15.77 9.18 -15.11
C SER A 177 14.24 9.10 -15.24
N PHE A 178 13.50 9.62 -14.26
CA PHE A 178 12.02 9.69 -14.27
C PHE A 178 11.47 10.33 -15.56
N TRP A 179 12.20 11.28 -16.15
CA TRP A 179 11.82 11.95 -17.39
C TRP A 179 11.93 11.05 -18.64
N GLU A 180 12.69 9.95 -18.57
CA GLU A 180 12.77 8.97 -19.66
C GLU A 180 11.52 8.08 -19.76
N LEU A 181 10.66 8.04 -18.73
CA LEU A 181 9.33 7.43 -18.80
C LEU A 181 8.44 8.12 -19.85
N PHE A 182 8.69 9.42 -20.07
CA PHE A 182 8.06 10.21 -21.12
C PHE A 182 8.89 10.25 -22.40
N SER A 183 9.81 9.31 -22.63
CA SER A 183 10.58 9.19 -23.89
C SER A 183 10.17 7.94 -24.68
N ASP A 184 10.37 7.97 -26.00
CA ASP A 184 10.05 6.82 -26.88
C ASP A 184 11.03 5.65 -26.77
N LYS A 185 12.04 5.74 -25.89
CA LYS A 185 12.95 4.64 -25.60
C LYS A 185 12.14 3.43 -25.07
N ALA A 186 12.35 2.27 -25.67
CA ALA A 186 11.82 0.97 -25.24
C ALA A 186 10.28 0.88 -25.05
N ASN A 187 9.49 1.65 -25.82
CA ASN A 187 8.03 1.69 -25.71
C ASN A 187 7.50 2.11 -24.32
N LEU A 188 8.31 2.81 -23.52
CA LEU A 188 7.94 3.22 -22.16
C LEU A 188 6.72 4.16 -22.15
N ARG A 189 6.63 5.09 -23.12
CA ARG A 189 5.45 5.94 -23.34
C ARG A 189 4.16 5.15 -23.53
N LEU A 190 4.20 4.08 -24.34
CA LEU A 190 3.03 3.24 -24.60
C LEU A 190 2.63 2.43 -23.36
N ARG A 191 3.62 1.94 -22.60
CA ARG A 191 3.39 1.23 -21.31
C ARG A 191 2.82 2.17 -20.24
N LEU A 192 3.29 3.42 -20.19
CA LEU A 192 2.74 4.45 -19.32
C LEU A 192 1.31 4.80 -19.73
N LEU A 193 1.06 5.05 -21.01
CA LEU A 193 -0.27 5.40 -21.53
C LEU A 193 -1.27 4.28 -21.28
N THR A 194 -0.90 3.03 -21.51
CA THR A 194 -1.78 1.87 -21.23
C THR A 194 -2.09 1.76 -19.74
N GLY A 195 -1.10 1.94 -18.85
CA GLY A 195 -1.33 1.98 -17.41
C GLY A 195 -2.27 3.11 -16.98
N VAL A 196 -2.03 4.33 -17.47
CA VAL A 196 -2.86 5.50 -17.17
C VAL A 196 -4.28 5.34 -17.70
N ALA A 197 -4.43 4.87 -18.94
CA ALA A 197 -5.73 4.61 -19.54
C ALA A 197 -6.50 3.54 -18.77
N LEU A 198 -5.84 2.47 -18.33
CA LEU A 198 -6.45 1.40 -17.58
C LEU A 198 -6.95 1.89 -16.21
N VAL A 199 -6.13 2.67 -15.47
CA VAL A 199 -6.56 3.27 -14.20
C VAL A 199 -7.67 4.29 -14.40
N PHE A 200 -7.61 5.09 -15.47
CA PHE A 200 -8.67 6.04 -15.81
C PHE A 200 -9.99 5.31 -16.09
N LEU A 201 -9.96 4.25 -16.90
CA LEU A 201 -11.14 3.42 -17.19
C LEU A 201 -11.68 2.77 -15.92
N GLN A 202 -10.81 2.28 -15.02
CA GLN A 202 -11.22 1.76 -13.72
C GLN A 202 -11.96 2.82 -12.89
N GLN A 203 -11.45 4.05 -12.82
CA GLN A 203 -12.14 5.13 -12.09
C GLN A 203 -13.43 5.58 -12.78
N ALA A 204 -13.46 5.57 -14.12
CA ALA A 204 -14.62 5.93 -14.94
C ALA A 204 -15.79 4.96 -14.79
N THR A 205 -15.56 3.72 -14.31
CA THR A 205 -16.65 2.80 -13.93
C THR A 205 -17.54 3.35 -12.81
N GLY A 206 -17.09 4.39 -12.10
CA GLY A 206 -17.88 5.04 -11.05
C GLY A 206 -17.94 4.26 -9.74
N GLN A 207 -17.15 3.19 -9.59
CA GLN A 207 -17.10 2.40 -8.35
C GLN A 207 -16.91 3.25 -7.08
N PRO A 208 -16.01 4.27 -7.04
CA PRO A 208 -15.88 5.13 -5.86
C PRO A 208 -17.11 6.02 -5.61
N ASN A 209 -17.80 6.45 -6.66
CA ASN A 209 -19.02 7.26 -6.55
C ASN A 209 -20.14 6.41 -5.96
N ILE A 210 -20.32 5.18 -6.44
CA ILE A 210 -21.29 4.26 -5.86
C ILE A 210 -20.97 4.05 -4.38
N LEU A 211 -19.75 3.74 -3.99
CA LEU A 211 -19.41 3.55 -2.57
C LEU A 211 -19.63 4.81 -1.71
N SER A 212 -19.42 6.01 -2.27
CA SER A 212 -19.62 7.26 -1.52
C SER A 212 -21.10 7.64 -1.37
N TYR A 213 -21.94 7.27 -2.33
CA TYR A 213 -23.36 7.64 -2.39
C TYR A 213 -24.32 6.47 -2.13
N ALA A 214 -23.84 5.23 -2.03
CA ALA A 214 -24.61 4.03 -1.74
C ALA A 214 -24.95 3.88 -0.25
N SER A 215 -24.69 4.89 0.58
CA SER A 215 -25.43 5.07 1.83
C SER A 215 -26.66 5.96 1.58
N PRO A 216 -27.81 5.41 1.17
CA PRO A 216 -29.07 5.98 1.57
C PRO A 216 -29.35 5.51 3.00
N LEU A 217 -29.85 6.43 3.83
CA LEU A 217 -30.22 6.30 5.25
C LEU A 217 -29.11 6.62 6.26
#